data_AF-A0A0S8KPR8-F1
#
_entry.id   AF-A0A0S8KPR8-F1
#
_cell.length_a   1.000
_cell.length_b   1.000
_cell.length_c   1.000
_cell.angle_alpha   90.00
_cell.angle_beta   90.00
_cell.angle_gamma   90.00
#
_symmetry.space_group_name_H-M   'P 1'
#
loop_
_entity.id
_entity.type
_entity.pdbx_description
1 polymer ?
#
loop_
_entity_poly.entity_id
_entity_poly.type
_entity_poly.pdbx_seq_one_letter_code
_entity_poly.pdbx_strand_id
1 'polypeptide(L)'
;MEKKSWAKLIIAVFVAAAITVGIYLRWRLTRQGSDPLAGWGQGNLRISERVYYSDRIDRIIENWQETALDREPDREGRMKESYTTFLVIDTAKQAIGIEQNGQIRQHNYAELPGGMKWKLYRSAPEGDSELPNPVRLKIRGIYSRRLSAEKFYLVGAGRGAGYLSFQFNASSRGSDYGSGRFVLPPHNSKPEKTQETEDDYGSLVVTDAEYERYRDSLAGSALPEPDGQSTQSEIHPALEENRASWLKAEKLLYIEVEKQVSNAGFELRELKVEPGPDFSAAHAELRATTKGFLRGIFGGYSLVQAYLKIDYLGNDVWYVKSHVNPMMPAPPRRRLDLEFLVCPAGDIAGSQRSELIEKGRDIQQPARVQPSKWQATLPNGVMVELLGICEHPSDGKQWWRPDGSLLEEAPFSKSTCGLSPRHLKAKAYCIAWRSSSVDYQSSSTAGSIGSGSGMMVDKYGSYIRSSSLGHTIQLLPEDMETTSVEFGFAIGDWQTPLIVNEDPGEMNFLGKQRIILYPPEIENGQIIVRCKEESKNRTRKYQTDFAILLTEGQTSKVVSLGRYGEDFTDDRATGLLERKFTINDLSPGQIEGVCFRYRPLTFVKFNNVSLVPGKDMGFSIELEEQ
;
A
#
# COMPACT_ATOMS: atom_id res chain seq x y z
N MET A 1 30.23 -49.09 -47.62
CA MET A 1 30.56 -47.71 -47.21
C MET A 1 31.96 -47.74 -46.61
N GLU A 2 32.97 -47.21 -47.31
CA GLU A 2 34.38 -47.33 -46.90
C GLU A 2 34.66 -46.65 -45.55
N LYS A 3 35.58 -47.19 -44.74
CA LYS A 3 36.02 -46.58 -43.45
C LYS A 3 36.38 -45.09 -43.57
N LYS A 4 36.85 -44.65 -44.75
CA LYS A 4 37.13 -43.23 -45.07
C LYS A 4 35.88 -42.33 -45.04
N SER A 5 34.70 -42.87 -45.35
CA SER A 5 33.44 -42.11 -45.34
C SER A 5 32.93 -41.87 -43.90
N TRP A 6 33.12 -42.84 -43.00
CA TRP A 6 32.77 -42.70 -41.58
C TRP A 6 33.64 -41.69 -40.84
N ALA A 7 34.95 -41.66 -41.10
CA ALA A 7 35.85 -40.67 -40.50
C ALA A 7 35.49 -39.24 -40.93
N LYS A 8 35.12 -39.03 -42.20
CA LYS A 8 34.66 -37.73 -42.71
C LYS A 8 33.35 -37.29 -42.07
N LEU A 9 32.41 -38.22 -41.84
CA LEU A 9 31.15 -37.93 -41.17
C LEU A 9 31.37 -37.49 -39.72
N ILE A 10 32.22 -38.21 -38.97
CA ILE A 10 32.54 -37.86 -37.57
C ILE A 10 33.18 -36.48 -37.50
N ILE A 11 34.17 -36.18 -38.35
CA ILE A 11 34.81 -34.86 -38.40
C ILE A 11 33.79 -33.77 -38.74
N ALA A 12 32.90 -34.00 -39.71
CA ALA A 12 31.86 -33.04 -40.07
C ALA A 12 30.90 -32.74 -38.91
N VAL A 13 30.51 -33.76 -38.14
CA VAL A 13 29.66 -33.61 -36.93
C VAL A 13 30.38 -32.80 -35.85
N PHE A 14 31.66 -33.09 -35.58
CA PHE A 14 32.44 -32.32 -34.60
C PHE A 14 32.64 -30.86 -35.02
N VAL A 15 32.90 -30.60 -36.30
CA VAL A 15 33.04 -29.24 -36.83
C VAL A 15 31.71 -28.49 -36.75
N ALA A 16 30.59 -29.12 -37.13
CA ALA A 16 29.27 -28.51 -37.01
C ALA A 16 28.90 -28.21 -35.55
N ALA A 17 29.21 -29.12 -34.62
CA ALA A 17 29.02 -28.91 -33.19
C ALA A 17 29.88 -27.74 -32.69
N ALA A 18 31.16 -27.68 -33.06
CA ALA A 18 32.07 -26.59 -32.67
C ALA A 18 31.62 -25.23 -33.22
N ILE A 19 31.16 -25.18 -34.48
CA ILE A 19 30.60 -23.96 -35.09
C ILE A 19 29.32 -23.54 -34.37
N THR A 20 28.43 -24.48 -34.06
CA THR A 20 27.18 -24.18 -33.34
C THR A 20 27.47 -23.66 -31.93
N VAL A 21 28.44 -24.25 -31.23
CA VAL A 21 28.93 -23.76 -29.93
C VAL A 21 29.56 -22.38 -30.07
N GLY A 22 30.37 -22.14 -31.11
CA GLY A 22 30.97 -20.83 -31.38
C GLY A 22 29.96 -19.73 -31.69
N ILE A 23 28.94 -20.03 -32.50
CA ILE A 23 27.83 -19.11 -32.82
C ILE A 23 27.00 -18.85 -31.56
N TYR A 24 26.69 -19.88 -30.76
CA TYR A 24 25.97 -19.75 -29.50
C TYR A 24 26.74 -18.90 -28.48
N LEU A 25 28.05 -19.13 -28.34
CA LEU A 25 28.93 -18.35 -27.47
C LEU A 25 29.02 -16.89 -27.94
N ARG A 26 29.20 -16.65 -29.24
CA ARG A 26 29.23 -15.30 -29.81
C ARG A 26 27.88 -14.58 -29.63
N TRP A 27 26.78 -15.26 -29.92
CA TRP A 27 25.42 -14.74 -29.72
C TRP A 27 25.14 -14.43 -28.24
N ARG A 28 25.60 -15.28 -27.32
CA ARG A 28 25.50 -15.06 -25.87
C ARG A 28 26.35 -13.88 -25.40
N LEU A 29 27.55 -13.70 -25.97
CA LEU A 29 28.43 -12.57 -25.68
C LEU A 29 27.88 -11.25 -26.26
N THR A 30 27.16 -11.28 -27.38
CA THR A 30 26.58 -10.07 -27.99
C THR A 30 25.19 -9.71 -27.46
N ARG A 31 24.36 -10.67 -27.02
CA ARG A 31 23.03 -10.40 -26.43
C ARG A 31 23.04 -9.93 -24.97
N GLN A 32 24.20 -9.90 -24.32
CA GLN A 32 24.35 -9.27 -23.00
C GLN A 32 23.97 -7.77 -22.99
N GLY A 33 23.74 -7.14 -24.14
CA GLY A 33 23.33 -5.73 -24.23
C GLY A 33 21.82 -5.44 -24.30
N SER A 34 20.91 -6.44 -24.29
CA SER A 34 19.46 -6.19 -24.49
C SER A 34 18.55 -6.61 -23.34
N ASP A 35 19.09 -7.15 -22.25
CA ASP A 35 18.29 -7.23 -21.02
C ASP A 35 18.34 -5.81 -20.41
N PRO A 36 17.20 -5.11 -20.23
CA PRO A 36 17.19 -3.83 -19.52
C PRO A 36 17.79 -3.95 -18.10
N LEU A 37 17.91 -5.18 -17.58
CA LEU A 37 18.63 -5.50 -16.36
C LEU A 37 20.12 -5.89 -16.56
N ALA A 38 20.63 -6.15 -17.78
CA ALA A 38 22.06 -6.44 -18.01
C ALA A 38 22.96 -5.19 -17.96
N GLY A 39 22.37 -3.98 -17.95
CA GLY A 39 23.05 -2.75 -17.52
C GLY A 39 23.40 -2.74 -16.02
N TRP A 40 22.89 -3.70 -15.24
CA TRP A 40 23.24 -3.86 -13.84
C TRP A 40 24.62 -4.51 -13.73
N GLY A 41 25.66 -3.67 -13.80
CA GLY A 41 26.88 -3.94 -13.04
C GLY A 41 28.07 -4.53 -13.79
N GLN A 42 28.94 -3.62 -14.21
CA GLN A 42 30.38 -3.83 -14.11
C GLN A 42 31.04 -2.98 -12.99
N GLY A 43 30.22 -2.41 -12.08
CA GLY A 43 30.69 -1.64 -10.92
C GLY A 43 30.84 -2.48 -9.66
N ASN A 44 31.52 -1.93 -8.65
CA ASN A 44 31.89 -2.59 -7.39
C ASN A 44 30.72 -2.93 -6.44
N LEU A 45 29.49 -2.46 -6.68
CA LEU A 45 28.35 -2.70 -5.80
C LEU A 45 27.61 -3.99 -6.14
N ARG A 46 27.25 -4.75 -5.10
CA ARG A 46 26.33 -5.90 -5.18
C ARG A 46 24.91 -5.47 -5.55
N ILE A 47 24.03 -6.42 -5.89
CA ILE A 47 22.64 -6.10 -6.25
C ILE A 47 21.91 -5.55 -5.03
N SER A 48 22.08 -6.21 -3.87
CA SER A 48 21.51 -5.75 -2.59
C SER A 48 21.85 -4.31 -2.26
N GLU A 49 23.12 -3.93 -2.38
CA GLU A 49 23.59 -2.57 -2.07
C GLU A 49 22.95 -1.53 -2.97
N ARG A 50 22.87 -1.79 -4.28
CA ARG A 50 22.26 -0.84 -5.22
C ARG A 50 20.79 -0.61 -4.91
N VAL A 51 20.06 -1.69 -4.69
CA VAL A 51 18.63 -1.61 -4.35
C VAL A 51 18.46 -0.87 -3.03
N TYR A 52 19.27 -1.16 -2.01
CA TYR A 52 19.26 -0.44 -0.74
C TYR A 52 19.43 1.08 -0.93
N TYR A 53 20.46 1.51 -1.66
CA TYR A 53 20.70 2.94 -1.88
C TYR A 53 19.59 3.57 -2.72
N SER A 54 19.04 2.87 -3.72
CA SER A 54 17.91 3.37 -4.51
C SER A 54 16.68 3.58 -3.65
N ASP A 55 16.23 2.54 -2.95
CA ASP A 55 15.03 2.59 -2.12
C ASP A 55 15.16 3.69 -1.04
N ARG A 56 16.36 3.87 -0.48
CA ARG A 56 16.61 4.90 0.52
C ARG A 56 16.56 6.32 -0.05
N ILE A 57 17.13 6.54 -1.23
CA ILE A 57 17.11 7.84 -1.91
C ILE A 57 15.68 8.17 -2.35
N ASP A 58 14.97 7.20 -2.91
CA ASP A 58 13.58 7.36 -3.36
C ASP A 58 12.67 7.74 -2.18
N ARG A 59 12.78 7.05 -1.03
CA ARG A 59 12.06 7.42 0.20
C ARG A 59 12.36 8.84 0.70
N ILE A 60 13.60 9.31 0.60
CA ILE A 60 13.95 10.68 1.00
C ILE A 60 13.30 11.71 0.08
N ILE A 61 13.25 11.42 -1.22
CA ILE A 61 12.61 12.29 -2.22
C ILE A 61 11.09 12.30 -2.00
N GLU A 62 10.47 11.13 -1.78
CA GLU A 62 9.04 11.01 -1.46
C GLU A 62 8.69 11.80 -0.18
N ASN A 63 9.43 11.58 0.91
CA ASN A 63 9.22 12.32 2.16
C ASN A 63 9.38 13.84 1.96
N TRP A 64 10.32 14.27 1.12
CA TRP A 64 10.50 15.68 0.78
C TRP A 64 9.29 16.23 0.02
N GLN A 65 8.76 15.48 -0.94
CA GLN A 65 7.56 15.84 -1.69
C GLN A 65 6.32 15.89 -0.78
N GLU A 66 6.16 14.95 0.14
CA GLU A 66 5.07 14.93 1.13
C GLU A 66 5.13 16.17 2.04
N THR A 67 6.32 16.63 2.43
CA THR A 67 6.43 17.89 3.22
C THR A 67 5.90 19.12 2.50
N ALA A 68 5.75 19.07 1.17
CA ALA A 68 5.08 20.13 0.42
C ALA A 68 3.56 19.96 0.41
N LEU A 69 3.03 18.72 0.44
CA LEU A 69 1.59 18.43 0.45
C LEU A 69 0.94 18.74 1.80
N ASP A 70 1.66 18.52 2.90
CA ASP A 70 1.15 18.76 4.26
C ASP A 70 1.02 20.24 4.64
N ARG A 71 1.48 21.15 3.78
CA ARG A 71 1.40 22.58 4.06
C ARG A 71 -0.04 23.06 3.84
N GLU A 72 -0.70 23.39 4.94
CA GLU A 72 -1.97 24.11 4.87
C GLU A 72 -1.74 25.50 4.28
N PRO A 73 -2.48 25.89 3.22
CA PRO A 73 -2.53 27.28 2.83
C PRO A 73 -3.13 28.08 4.00
N ASP A 74 -2.65 29.30 4.21
CA ASP A 74 -3.27 30.22 5.14
C ASP A 74 -4.68 30.59 4.66
N ARG A 75 -5.39 31.41 5.45
CA ARG A 75 -6.76 31.85 5.15
C ARG A 75 -6.89 32.55 3.79
N GLU A 76 -5.79 33.02 3.22
CA GLU A 76 -5.73 33.75 1.95
C GLU A 76 -5.20 32.88 0.80
N GLY A 77 -5.02 31.58 1.03
CA GLY A 77 -4.49 30.66 0.03
C GLY A 77 -2.97 30.71 -0.11
N ARG A 78 -2.27 31.52 0.70
CA ARG A 78 -0.81 31.65 0.65
C ARG A 78 -0.19 30.56 1.52
N MET A 79 0.84 29.91 1.01
CA MET A 79 1.57 28.91 1.80
C MET A 79 2.31 29.65 2.93
N LYS A 80 2.06 29.29 4.19
CA LYS A 80 2.76 29.90 5.33
C LYS A 80 4.27 29.73 5.12
N GLU A 81 5.02 30.82 4.93
CA GLU A 81 6.46 30.80 4.60
C GLU A 81 7.34 30.23 5.73
N SER A 82 6.75 30.05 6.93
CA SER A 82 7.44 29.69 8.17
C SER A 82 8.06 28.30 8.21
N TYR A 83 7.86 27.46 7.18
CA TYR A 83 8.46 26.13 7.12
C TYR A 83 9.12 25.91 5.76
N THR A 84 10.40 26.29 5.64
CA THR A 84 11.16 25.93 4.45
C THR A 84 11.88 24.61 4.68
N THR A 85 11.40 23.60 3.97
CA THR A 85 12.04 22.29 3.83
C THR A 85 12.86 22.26 2.54
N PHE A 86 14.10 21.80 2.61
CA PHE A 86 14.98 21.61 1.46
C PHE A 86 15.38 20.15 1.31
N LEU A 87 15.52 19.67 0.08
CA LEU A 87 16.28 18.46 -0.22
C LEU A 87 17.73 18.88 -0.45
N VAL A 88 18.64 18.38 0.38
CA VAL A 88 20.07 18.70 0.36
C VAL A 88 20.83 17.54 -0.22
N ILE A 89 21.64 17.80 -1.24
CA ILE A 89 22.49 16.81 -1.90
C ILE A 89 23.94 17.29 -1.77
N ASP A 90 24.72 16.60 -0.94
CA ASP A 90 26.15 16.88 -0.73
C ASP A 90 26.97 15.73 -1.32
N THR A 91 27.32 15.86 -2.60
CA THR A 91 28.12 14.89 -3.35
C THR A 91 29.55 14.74 -2.84
N ALA A 92 30.11 15.75 -2.16
CA ALA A 92 31.44 15.66 -1.53
C ALA A 92 31.40 14.86 -0.23
N LYS A 93 30.36 15.04 0.59
CA LYS A 93 30.10 14.19 1.76
C LYS A 93 29.44 12.86 1.42
N GLN A 94 29.10 12.64 0.14
CA GLN A 94 28.39 11.47 -0.34
C GLN A 94 27.09 11.27 0.45
N ALA A 95 26.25 12.29 0.49
CA ALA A 95 25.03 12.27 1.29
C ALA A 95 23.87 13.00 0.61
N ILE A 96 22.66 12.55 0.93
CA ILE A 96 21.41 13.23 0.61
C ILE A 96 20.52 13.25 1.84
N GLY A 97 19.78 14.33 2.05
CA GLY A 97 18.78 14.36 3.11
C GLY A 97 17.87 15.57 3.10
N ILE A 98 16.90 15.57 4.01
CA ILE A 98 15.95 16.67 4.17
C ILE A 98 16.46 17.61 5.26
N GLU A 99 16.65 18.87 4.90
CA GLU A 99 16.96 19.96 5.82
C GLU A 99 15.69 20.74 6.13
N GLN A 100 15.41 20.91 7.42
CA GLN A 100 14.31 21.72 7.93
C GLN A 100 14.86 22.67 8.98
N ASN A 101 14.58 23.97 8.82
CA ASN A 101 15.06 25.01 9.74
C ASN A 101 16.59 24.99 9.98
N GLY A 102 17.37 24.72 8.93
CA GLY A 102 18.84 24.67 9.02
C GLY A 102 19.41 23.34 9.56
N GLN A 103 18.57 22.38 9.93
CA GLN A 103 19.00 21.09 10.49
C GLN A 103 18.59 19.92 9.59
N ILE A 104 19.52 18.99 9.36
CA ILE A 104 19.23 17.74 8.65
C ILE A 104 18.40 16.82 9.56
N ARG A 105 17.24 16.39 9.10
CA ARG A 105 16.42 15.41 9.81
C ARG A 105 17.09 14.05 9.75
N GLN A 106 17.51 13.51 10.90
CA GLN A 106 18.27 12.25 10.97
C GLN A 106 17.58 11.08 10.25
N HIS A 107 16.25 10.97 10.33
CA HIS A 107 15.49 9.91 9.66
C HIS A 107 15.30 10.11 8.15
N ASN A 108 15.56 11.31 7.63
CA ASN A 108 15.50 11.63 6.20
C ASN A 108 16.91 11.92 5.67
N TYR A 109 17.85 11.04 6.03
CA TYR A 109 19.24 11.11 5.59
C TYR A 109 19.66 9.76 5.02
N ALA A 110 20.46 9.80 3.97
CA ALA A 110 21.09 8.64 3.37
C ALA A 110 22.51 8.98 2.94
N GLU A 111 23.41 8.03 3.20
CA GLU A 111 24.72 8.01 2.58
C GLU A 111 24.59 7.51 1.14
N LEU A 112 25.34 8.12 0.24
CA LEU A 112 25.56 7.63 -1.11
C LEU A 112 26.67 6.57 -1.07
N PRO A 113 26.67 5.60 -2.00
CA PRO A 113 27.69 4.57 -2.03
C PRO A 113 29.12 5.12 -2.03
N GLY A 114 29.92 4.65 -1.08
CA GLY A 114 31.34 4.94 -0.96
C GLY A 114 32.16 4.47 -2.16
N GLY A 115 33.28 5.14 -2.42
CA GLY A 115 34.19 4.79 -3.53
C GLY A 115 33.70 5.18 -4.93
N MET A 116 32.58 5.91 -5.02
CA MET A 116 32.09 6.53 -6.25
C MET A 116 32.33 8.05 -6.24
N LYS A 117 32.61 8.61 -7.42
CA LYS A 117 32.64 10.06 -7.63
C LYS A 117 31.24 10.52 -8.03
N TRP A 118 30.55 11.19 -7.12
CA TRP A 118 29.19 11.68 -7.30
C TRP A 118 29.18 13.06 -7.96
N LYS A 119 28.19 13.28 -8.82
CA LYS A 119 27.87 14.54 -9.48
C LYS A 119 26.36 14.69 -9.59
N LEU A 120 25.85 15.91 -9.48
CA LEU A 120 24.44 16.20 -9.69
C LEU A 120 24.29 17.04 -10.96
N TYR A 121 23.39 16.64 -11.84
CA TYR A 121 23.05 17.36 -13.06
C TYR A 121 21.61 17.86 -13.01
N ARG A 122 21.36 19.03 -13.58
CA ARG A 122 20.04 19.58 -13.86
C ARG A 122 19.83 19.55 -15.37
N SER A 123 18.70 19.01 -15.80
CA SER A 123 18.25 18.99 -17.17
C SER A 123 17.06 19.91 -17.32
N ALA A 124 17.24 20.96 -18.11
CA ALA A 124 16.27 22.01 -18.36
C ALA A 124 16.15 22.24 -19.89
N PRO A 125 15.16 23.02 -20.37
CA PRO A 125 15.01 23.32 -21.79
C PRO A 125 16.28 23.90 -22.45
N GLU A 126 17.11 24.61 -21.68
CA GLU A 126 18.38 25.20 -22.12
C GLU A 126 19.51 24.16 -22.26
N GLY A 127 19.33 22.96 -21.72
CA GLY A 127 20.30 21.86 -21.74
C GLY A 127 20.61 21.29 -20.36
N ASP A 128 21.52 20.32 -20.35
CA ASP A 128 21.98 19.67 -19.13
C ASP A 128 23.20 20.41 -18.56
N SER A 129 23.19 20.67 -17.26
CA SER A 129 24.26 21.37 -16.54
C SER A 129 24.63 20.65 -15.24
N GLU A 130 25.92 20.57 -14.93
CA GLU A 130 26.40 20.09 -13.62
C GLU A 130 26.16 21.17 -12.57
N LEU A 131 25.54 20.81 -11.45
CA LEU A 131 25.25 21.72 -10.35
C LEU A 131 26.42 21.80 -9.35
N PRO A 132 26.59 22.93 -8.63
CA PRO A 132 27.62 23.08 -7.60
C PRO A 132 27.38 22.13 -6.42
N ASN A 133 28.32 22.04 -5.47
CA ASN A 133 28.17 21.21 -4.27
C ASN A 133 28.38 22.03 -2.99
N PRO A 134 27.48 21.96 -1.98
CA PRO A 134 26.22 21.19 -1.92
C PRO A 134 25.09 21.87 -2.71
N VAL A 135 24.07 21.10 -3.11
CA VAL A 135 22.84 21.62 -3.71
C VAL A 135 21.69 21.56 -2.73
N ARG A 136 20.86 22.61 -2.73
CA ARG A 136 19.57 22.64 -2.03
C ARG A 136 18.44 22.81 -3.03
N LEU A 137 17.43 21.95 -2.93
CA LEU A 137 16.23 21.99 -3.75
C LEU A 137 15.02 22.34 -2.89
N LYS A 138 14.15 23.25 -3.37
CA LYS A 138 12.93 23.69 -2.69
C LYS A 138 11.71 23.53 -3.60
N ILE A 139 10.63 22.94 -3.08
CA ILE A 139 9.35 22.85 -3.80
C ILE A 139 8.62 24.20 -3.74
N ARG A 140 8.30 24.76 -4.90
CA ARG A 140 7.59 26.05 -5.03
C ARG A 140 6.06 25.85 -5.09
N GLY A 141 5.41 25.62 -3.94
CA GLY A 141 3.95 25.65 -3.78
C GLY A 141 3.15 24.53 -4.46
N ILE A 142 2.00 24.15 -3.88
CA ILE A 142 1.17 23.02 -4.35
C ILE A 142 0.33 23.41 -5.59
N TYR A 143 0.12 24.71 -5.84
CA TYR A 143 -0.74 25.21 -6.92
C TYR A 143 -0.01 25.53 -8.23
N SER A 144 1.31 25.34 -8.33
CA SER A 144 1.96 25.29 -9.64
C SER A 144 1.54 23.98 -10.33
N ARG A 145 0.35 23.97 -10.94
CA ARG A 145 -0.22 22.81 -11.64
C ARG A 145 0.66 22.28 -12.78
N ARG A 146 1.73 23.00 -13.12
CA ARG A 146 2.83 22.58 -13.97
C ARG A 146 4.12 22.65 -13.16
N LEU A 147 4.51 21.53 -12.57
CA LEU A 147 5.83 21.40 -11.96
C LEU A 147 6.84 21.38 -13.10
N SER A 148 7.91 22.17 -12.96
CA SER A 148 8.88 22.48 -14.01
C SER A 148 9.36 21.25 -14.77
N ALA A 149 9.59 21.38 -16.08
CA ALA A 149 10.25 20.38 -16.93
C ALA A 149 11.67 19.99 -16.46
N GLU A 150 12.16 20.58 -15.36
CA GLU A 150 13.44 20.26 -14.73
C GLU A 150 13.48 18.81 -14.23
N LYS A 151 14.48 18.08 -14.72
CA LYS A 151 14.85 16.75 -14.21
C LYS A 151 16.22 16.86 -13.54
N PHE A 152 16.40 16.18 -12.43
CA PHE A 152 17.69 16.09 -11.76
C PHE A 152 18.25 14.69 -11.92
N TYR A 153 19.55 14.60 -12.20
CA TYR A 153 20.28 13.34 -12.31
C TYR A 153 21.43 13.30 -11.32
N LEU A 154 21.35 12.44 -10.31
CA LEU A 154 22.45 12.19 -9.37
C LEU A 154 23.26 11.00 -9.88
N VAL A 155 24.47 11.25 -10.39
CA VAL A 155 25.31 10.27 -11.08
C VAL A 155 26.58 9.99 -10.29
N GLY A 156 26.78 8.73 -9.89
CA GLY A 156 27.98 8.22 -9.25
C GLY A 156 28.81 7.39 -10.24
N ALA A 157 30.07 7.77 -10.48
CA ALA A 157 31.00 7.02 -11.33
C ALA A 157 32.07 6.31 -10.48
N GLY A 158 32.18 4.98 -10.61
CA GLY A 158 33.22 4.20 -9.95
C GLY A 158 34.54 4.15 -10.73
N ARG A 159 35.59 3.53 -10.16
CA ARG A 159 36.86 3.26 -10.88
C ARG A 159 36.73 2.24 -12.04
N GLY A 160 35.55 1.65 -12.25
CA GLY A 160 35.21 0.77 -13.37
C GLY A 160 34.03 1.32 -14.18
N ALA A 161 33.60 0.61 -15.23
CA ALA A 161 32.50 1.03 -16.14
C ALA A 161 31.10 1.07 -15.49
N GLY A 162 30.99 0.98 -14.16
CA GLY A 162 29.74 1.09 -13.45
C GLY A 162 29.40 2.53 -13.08
N TYR A 163 28.19 2.96 -13.42
CA TYR A 163 27.58 4.19 -12.92
C TYR A 163 26.28 3.86 -12.18
N LEU A 164 25.91 4.72 -11.23
CA LEU A 164 24.60 4.72 -10.57
C LEU A 164 23.97 6.10 -10.87
N SER A 165 22.76 6.14 -11.42
CA SER A 165 22.05 7.36 -11.79
C SER A 165 20.66 7.36 -11.19
N PHE A 166 20.28 8.41 -10.48
CA PHE A 166 18.92 8.63 -9.97
C PHE A 166 18.29 9.79 -10.70
N GLN A 167 17.11 9.58 -11.27
CA GLN A 167 16.31 10.63 -11.88
C GLN A 167 15.13 10.95 -10.97
N PHE A 168 14.94 12.22 -10.64
CA PHE A 168 13.76 12.68 -9.92
C PHE A 168 13.26 14.01 -10.45
N ASN A 169 11.96 14.24 -10.31
CA ASN A 169 11.27 15.47 -10.64
C ASN A 169 10.48 15.95 -9.41
N ALA A 170 9.99 17.18 -9.43
CA ALA A 170 9.18 17.71 -8.33
C ALA A 170 7.68 17.38 -8.47
N SER A 171 7.25 16.52 -9.41
CA SER A 171 5.82 16.36 -9.72
C SER A 171 5.06 15.60 -8.62
N SER A 172 4.07 16.25 -8.01
CA SER A 172 3.32 15.72 -6.85
C SER A 172 2.06 14.90 -7.21
N ARG A 173 1.81 14.59 -8.49
CA ARG A 173 0.62 13.83 -8.91
C ARG A 173 0.89 12.77 -9.97
N GLY A 174 0.64 11.52 -9.59
CA GLY A 174 0.24 10.43 -10.47
C GLY A 174 1.34 9.41 -10.77
N SER A 175 1.09 8.15 -10.35
CA SER A 175 1.61 6.82 -10.73
C SER A 175 3.05 6.60 -11.26
N ASP A 176 3.69 7.58 -11.88
CA ASP A 176 5.13 7.61 -12.15
C ASP A 176 5.84 8.13 -10.90
N TYR A 177 5.69 7.41 -9.79
CA TYR A 177 6.66 7.49 -8.69
C TYR A 177 8.04 7.41 -9.30
N GLY A 178 8.99 8.17 -8.75
CA GLY A 178 10.40 8.18 -9.16
C GLY A 178 10.96 6.78 -9.17
N SER A 179 10.68 6.03 -10.24
CA SER A 179 11.33 4.77 -10.47
C SER A 179 12.75 5.17 -10.78
N GLY A 180 13.70 4.67 -9.99
CA GLY A 180 15.11 4.63 -10.36
C GLY A 180 15.30 3.90 -11.68
N ARG A 181 14.82 4.48 -12.78
CA ARG A 181 15.10 4.07 -14.14
C ARG A 181 16.49 4.62 -14.40
N PHE A 182 17.45 3.71 -14.50
CA PHE A 182 18.79 4.04 -14.97
C PHE A 182 18.70 4.48 -16.43
N VAL A 183 18.46 5.77 -16.63
CA VAL A 183 18.70 6.44 -17.90
C VAL A 183 20.21 6.61 -17.99
N LEU A 184 20.80 6.16 -19.11
CA LEU A 184 22.19 6.51 -19.44
C LEU A 184 22.32 8.03 -19.27
N PRO A 185 23.44 8.54 -18.72
CA PRO A 185 23.68 9.97 -18.68
C PRO A 185 23.37 10.54 -20.08
N PRO A 186 22.63 11.65 -20.18
CA PRO A 186 22.28 12.26 -21.45
C PRO A 186 23.54 12.80 -22.14
N HIS A 187 24.35 11.91 -22.69
CA HIS A 187 25.31 12.23 -23.72
C HIS A 187 24.55 12.11 -25.04
N ASN A 188 23.82 13.17 -25.41
CA ASN A 188 23.23 13.44 -26.74
C ASN A 188 21.71 13.23 -26.96
N SER A 189 20.89 12.99 -25.94
CA SER A 189 19.43 13.07 -26.14
C SER A 189 19.00 14.54 -26.14
N LYS A 190 18.66 15.09 -27.32
CA LYS A 190 17.99 16.41 -27.38
C LYS A 190 16.68 16.31 -26.61
N PRO A 191 16.40 17.24 -25.67
CA PRO A 191 15.11 17.24 -24.98
C PRO A 191 13.99 17.33 -26.02
N GLU A 192 12.96 16.51 -25.84
CA GLU A 192 11.77 16.52 -26.67
C GLU A 192 11.13 17.91 -26.53
N LYS A 193 11.05 18.67 -27.63
CA LYS A 193 10.47 20.02 -27.60
C LYS A 193 8.98 19.92 -27.33
N THR A 194 8.58 19.95 -26.07
CA THR A 194 7.18 20.16 -25.68
C THR A 194 6.82 21.62 -25.92
N GLN A 195 5.84 21.87 -26.79
CA GLN A 195 5.24 23.19 -26.98
C GLN A 195 4.40 23.56 -25.75
N GLU A 196 4.98 24.27 -24.78
CA GLU A 196 4.21 24.89 -23.70
C GLU A 196 4.70 26.32 -23.40
N THR A 197 3.75 27.12 -22.92
CA THR A 197 3.77 28.58 -22.78
C THR A 197 4.71 29.09 -21.68
N GLU A 198 5.37 30.21 -21.95
CA GLU A 198 6.28 30.99 -21.09
C GLU A 198 5.56 31.58 -19.86
N ASP A 199 5.14 30.74 -18.91
CA ASP A 199 4.89 31.22 -17.55
C ASP A 199 6.20 31.14 -16.75
N ASP A 200 6.40 32.09 -15.84
CA ASP A 200 7.63 32.38 -15.11
C ASP A 200 7.95 31.26 -14.08
N TYR A 201 8.46 30.12 -14.56
CA TYR A 201 8.84 28.98 -13.72
C TYR A 201 10.16 29.26 -13.02
N GLY A 202 10.09 29.65 -11.75
CA GLY A 202 11.30 29.78 -10.95
C GLY A 202 11.96 28.43 -10.66
N SER A 203 13.29 28.36 -10.82
CA SER A 203 14.06 27.12 -10.62
C SER A 203 13.88 26.53 -9.22
N LEU A 204 13.93 25.19 -9.13
CA LEU A 204 13.92 24.45 -7.87
C LEU A 204 15.25 24.56 -7.11
N VAL A 205 16.33 24.91 -7.80
CA VAL A 205 17.66 25.09 -7.21
C VAL A 205 17.70 26.39 -6.41
N VAL A 206 18.04 26.28 -5.13
CA VAL A 206 18.20 27.42 -4.23
C VAL A 206 19.64 27.89 -4.29
N THR A 207 19.84 29.16 -4.65
CA THR A 207 21.17 29.79 -4.66
C THR A 207 21.68 30.00 -3.23
N ASP A 208 23.01 30.06 -3.06
CA ASP A 208 23.60 30.36 -1.75
C ASP A 208 23.08 31.68 -1.17
N ALA A 209 22.88 32.71 -2.01
CA ALA A 209 22.32 33.99 -1.57
C ALA A 209 20.84 33.91 -1.16
N GLU A 210 20.03 33.03 -1.76
CA GLU A 210 18.66 32.77 -1.30
C GLU A 210 18.64 32.00 0.02
N TYR A 211 19.54 31.01 0.16
CA TYR A 211 19.64 30.20 1.37
C TYR A 211 20.17 31.02 2.56
N GLU A 212 21.16 31.90 2.33
CA GLU A 212 21.68 32.80 3.35
C GLU A 212 20.61 33.77 3.85
N ARG A 213 19.82 34.36 2.93
CA ARG A 213 18.65 35.18 3.31
C ARG A 213 17.63 34.42 4.16
N TYR A 214 17.42 33.14 3.86
CA TYR A 214 16.58 32.27 4.67
C TYR A 214 17.19 31.98 6.06
N ARG A 215 18.50 31.73 6.13
CA ARG A 215 19.19 31.49 7.39
C ARG A 215 19.17 32.74 8.29
N ASP A 216 19.38 33.90 7.69
CA ASP A 216 19.31 35.19 8.39
C ASP A 216 17.89 35.48 8.90
N SER A 217 16.86 35.13 8.13
CA SER A 217 15.47 35.28 8.59
C SER A 217 15.13 34.31 9.73
N LEU A 218 15.69 33.10 9.75
CA LEU A 218 15.60 32.19 10.90
C LEU A 218 16.32 32.72 12.14
N ALA A 219 17.47 33.37 11.97
CA ALA A 219 18.24 33.93 13.09
C ALA A 219 17.57 35.18 13.70
N GLY A 220 16.91 36.00 12.86
CA GLY A 220 16.23 37.23 13.28
C GLY A 220 14.79 37.04 13.77
N SER A 221 14.13 35.95 13.38
CA SER A 221 12.83 35.59 13.95
C SER A 221 13.06 34.76 15.20
N ALA A 222 12.50 35.18 16.33
CA ALA A 222 12.22 34.22 17.39
C ALA A 222 11.32 33.18 16.73
N LEU A 223 11.88 31.99 16.43
CA LEU A 223 11.13 30.88 15.89
C LEU A 223 9.86 30.82 16.73
N PRO A 224 8.66 30.99 16.12
CA PRO A 224 7.44 30.90 16.89
C PRO A 224 7.57 29.60 17.66
N GLU A 225 7.55 29.68 19.00
CA GLU A 225 7.46 28.47 19.80
C GLU A 225 6.32 27.69 19.14
N PRO A 226 6.58 26.46 18.65
CA PRO A 226 5.62 25.74 17.85
C PRO A 226 4.31 25.84 18.60
N ASP A 227 3.35 26.59 18.04
CA ASP A 227 2.07 26.88 18.72
C ASP A 227 1.66 25.55 19.32
N GLY A 228 1.46 25.45 20.64
CA GLY A 228 1.31 24.16 21.35
C GLY A 228 0.12 23.29 20.90
N GLN A 229 -0.50 23.65 19.78
CA GLN A 229 -1.58 22.97 19.04
C GLN A 229 -1.16 22.52 17.63
N SER A 230 0.04 22.86 17.14
CA SER A 230 0.60 22.28 15.93
C SER A 230 0.88 20.81 16.22
N THR A 231 0.13 19.95 15.54
CA THR A 231 0.20 18.50 15.57
C THR A 231 1.51 17.97 14.99
N GLN A 232 2.67 18.42 15.50
CA GLN A 232 3.70 17.43 15.78
C GLN A 232 3.10 16.54 16.85
N SER A 233 2.28 15.58 16.41
CA SER A 233 1.91 14.41 17.18
C SER A 233 3.18 14.01 17.90
N GLU A 234 3.22 14.14 19.23
CA GLU A 234 4.37 13.74 20.04
C GLU A 234 4.78 12.37 19.51
N ILE A 235 5.88 12.35 18.77
CA ILE A 235 6.30 11.12 18.12
C ILE A 235 6.65 10.22 19.28
N HIS A 236 5.85 9.18 19.47
CA HIS A 236 5.98 8.32 20.63
C HIS A 236 7.44 7.86 20.74
N PRO A 237 8.13 8.01 21.88
CA PRO A 237 9.57 7.71 21.99
C PRO A 237 9.95 6.31 21.46
N ALA A 238 9.05 5.33 21.65
CA ALA A 238 9.22 3.98 21.09
C ALA A 238 9.27 3.94 19.54
N LEU A 239 8.55 4.83 18.85
CA LEU A 239 8.58 4.90 17.39
C LEU A 239 9.94 5.39 16.89
N GLU A 240 10.53 6.40 17.52
CA GLU A 240 11.87 6.88 17.16
C GLU A 240 12.94 5.83 17.50
N GLU A 241 12.81 5.11 18.61
CA GLU A 241 13.70 3.99 18.96
C GLU A 241 13.62 2.85 17.92
N ASN A 242 12.41 2.40 17.59
CA ASN A 242 12.18 1.37 16.57
C ASN A 242 12.73 1.79 15.21
N ARG A 243 12.48 3.05 14.81
CA ARG A 243 12.99 3.62 13.56
C ARG A 243 14.52 3.65 13.56
N ALA A 244 15.16 4.07 14.65
CA ALA A 244 16.61 4.06 14.77
C ALA A 244 17.18 2.63 14.68
N SER A 245 16.53 1.65 15.30
CA SER A 245 16.89 0.23 15.19
C SER A 245 16.75 -0.28 13.74
N TRP A 246 15.65 0.06 13.06
CA TRP A 246 15.42 -0.31 11.66
C TRP A 246 16.52 0.24 10.75
N LEU A 247 16.86 1.52 10.86
CA LEU A 247 17.88 2.15 10.02
C LEU A 247 19.25 1.48 10.15
N LYS A 248 19.61 0.97 11.33
CA LYS A 248 20.83 0.18 11.51
C LYS A 248 20.75 -1.19 10.82
N ALA A 249 19.58 -1.82 10.83
CA ALA A 249 19.37 -3.17 10.30
C ALA A 249 19.11 -3.22 8.80
N GLU A 250 18.53 -2.16 8.23
CA GLU A 250 18.07 -2.13 6.85
C GLU A 250 19.17 -2.52 5.86
N LYS A 251 20.33 -1.86 5.88
CA LYS A 251 21.44 -2.20 4.96
C LYS A 251 21.90 -3.65 5.10
N LEU A 252 21.99 -4.15 6.33
CA LEU A 252 22.42 -5.52 6.61
C LEU A 252 21.38 -6.55 6.16
N LEU A 253 20.09 -6.21 6.25
CA LEU A 253 19.01 -7.04 5.76
C LEU A 253 19.12 -7.27 4.25
N TYR A 254 19.37 -6.22 3.44
CA TYR A 254 19.55 -6.38 1.99
C TYR A 254 20.72 -7.33 1.67
N ILE A 255 21.85 -7.16 2.38
CA ILE A 255 23.04 -7.99 2.19
C ILE A 255 22.76 -9.45 2.59
N GLU A 256 22.10 -9.67 3.72
CA GLU A 256 21.79 -11.02 4.20
C GLU A 256 20.75 -11.71 3.32
N VAL A 257 19.72 -10.99 2.83
CA VAL A 257 18.76 -11.54 1.84
C VAL A 257 19.49 -12.04 0.59
N GLU A 258 20.38 -11.23 -0.01
CA GLU A 258 21.13 -11.65 -1.20
C GLU A 258 22.02 -12.87 -0.91
N LYS A 259 22.67 -12.91 0.27
CA LYS A 259 23.46 -14.06 0.72
C LYS A 259 22.60 -15.32 0.85
N GLN A 260 21.44 -15.24 1.50
CA GLN A 260 20.53 -16.38 1.68
C GLN A 260 19.95 -16.87 0.34
N VAL A 261 19.55 -15.95 -0.53
CA VAL A 261 19.12 -16.25 -1.91
C VAL A 261 20.25 -16.96 -2.69
N SER A 262 21.51 -16.51 -2.55
CA SER A 262 22.65 -17.15 -3.21
C SER A 262 22.96 -18.53 -2.66
N ASN A 263 22.89 -18.71 -1.33
CA ASN A 263 23.06 -20.00 -0.68
C ASN A 263 22.01 -21.02 -1.13
N ALA A 264 20.79 -20.56 -1.43
CA ALA A 264 19.73 -21.39 -1.99
C ALA A 264 19.90 -21.71 -3.50
N GLY A 265 21.01 -21.30 -4.13
CA GLY A 265 21.30 -21.59 -5.54
C GLY A 265 20.70 -20.60 -6.53
N PHE A 266 20.23 -19.44 -6.06
CA PHE A 266 19.64 -18.40 -6.89
C PHE A 266 20.54 -17.16 -7.00
N GLU A 267 20.20 -16.28 -7.92
CA GLU A 267 20.80 -14.97 -8.16
C GLU A 267 19.65 -13.97 -8.01
N LEU A 268 19.77 -13.08 -7.03
CA LEU A 268 18.81 -12.01 -6.77
C LEU A 268 18.70 -11.12 -8.02
N ARG A 269 17.48 -10.77 -8.42
CA ARG A 269 17.21 -9.86 -9.55
C ARG A 269 16.53 -8.58 -9.09
N GLU A 270 15.62 -8.73 -8.14
CA GLU A 270 14.80 -7.65 -7.61
C GLU A 270 14.62 -7.92 -6.12
N LEU A 271 14.71 -6.86 -5.32
CA LEU A 271 14.40 -6.84 -3.91
C LEU A 271 13.69 -5.52 -3.66
N LYS A 272 12.64 -5.52 -2.85
CA LYS A 272 11.98 -4.33 -2.35
C LYS A 272 11.75 -4.55 -0.88
N VAL A 273 12.19 -3.63 -0.03
CA VAL A 273 11.97 -3.72 1.42
C VAL A 273 11.21 -2.49 1.88
N GLU A 274 10.09 -2.71 2.54
CA GLU A 274 9.21 -1.65 3.05
C GLU A 274 9.05 -1.81 4.55
N PRO A 275 9.48 -0.82 5.37
CA PRO A 275 9.19 -0.84 6.79
C PRO A 275 7.69 -0.68 7.03
N GLY A 276 7.22 -1.32 8.10
CA GLY A 276 5.92 -1.09 8.68
C GLY A 276 5.76 0.32 9.25
N PRO A 277 4.52 0.77 9.50
CA PRO A 277 4.23 2.13 9.96
C PRO A 277 4.93 2.49 11.27
N ASP A 278 5.10 1.53 12.18
CA ASP A 278 5.69 1.72 13.50
C ASP A 278 7.17 1.31 13.58
N PHE A 279 7.76 0.92 12.45
CA PHE A 279 9.12 0.38 12.36
C PHE A 279 9.39 -0.79 13.33
N SER A 280 8.36 -1.50 13.83
CA SER A 280 8.55 -2.73 14.62
C SER A 280 8.54 -3.98 13.74
N ALA A 281 8.10 -3.81 12.49
CA ALA A 281 8.06 -4.85 11.49
C ALA A 281 8.31 -4.27 10.09
N ALA A 282 8.54 -5.13 9.12
CA ALA A 282 8.71 -4.78 7.72
C ALA A 282 8.34 -5.96 6.83
N HIS A 283 8.17 -5.73 5.54
CA HIS A 283 8.09 -6.81 4.58
C HIS A 283 9.09 -6.62 3.45
N ALA A 284 9.41 -7.72 2.77
CA ALA A 284 10.22 -7.66 1.56
C ALA A 284 9.63 -8.52 0.45
N GLU A 285 9.65 -8.00 -0.77
CA GLU A 285 9.36 -8.76 -1.97
C GLU A 285 10.65 -8.98 -2.74
N LEU A 286 10.91 -10.21 -3.16
CA LEU A 286 12.09 -10.50 -3.96
C LEU A 286 11.77 -11.37 -5.17
N ARG A 287 12.57 -11.17 -6.22
CA ARG A 287 12.62 -12.04 -7.39
C ARG A 287 14.04 -12.53 -7.60
N ALA A 288 14.19 -13.83 -7.81
CA ALA A 288 15.48 -14.43 -8.06
C ALA A 288 15.42 -15.42 -9.22
N THR A 289 16.57 -15.70 -9.82
CA THR A 289 16.72 -16.65 -10.94
C THR A 289 17.76 -17.70 -10.60
N THR A 290 17.65 -18.92 -11.09
CA THR A 290 18.67 -19.96 -10.84
C THR A 290 20.06 -19.52 -11.31
N LYS A 291 21.07 -19.74 -10.47
CA LYS A 291 22.47 -19.39 -10.75
C LYS A 291 23.12 -20.38 -11.73
N GLY A 292 23.87 -19.87 -12.71
CA GLY A 292 24.88 -20.66 -13.44
C GLY A 292 24.37 -21.81 -14.33
N PHE A 293 25.30 -22.69 -14.73
CA PHE A 293 25.27 -23.71 -15.80
C PHE A 293 23.96 -24.51 -16.00
N LEU A 294 23.16 -24.70 -14.95
CA LEU A 294 21.82 -25.32 -15.01
C LEU A 294 20.83 -24.57 -15.92
N ARG A 295 21.09 -23.28 -16.20
CA ARG A 295 20.32 -22.42 -17.14
C ARG A 295 20.25 -23.01 -18.55
N GLY A 296 21.24 -23.80 -18.96
CA GLY A 296 21.33 -24.39 -20.30
C GLY A 296 20.71 -25.78 -20.44
N ILE A 297 20.60 -26.54 -19.34
CA ILE A 297 20.21 -27.96 -19.39
C ILE A 297 18.69 -28.15 -19.28
N PHE A 298 18.00 -27.30 -18.50
CA PHE A 298 16.55 -27.44 -18.26
C PHE A 298 15.66 -26.41 -18.99
N GLY A 299 16.22 -25.69 -19.97
CA GLY A 299 15.47 -24.94 -21.00
C GLY A 299 14.53 -23.81 -20.55
N GLY A 300 14.45 -23.48 -19.25
CA GLY A 300 13.53 -22.47 -18.74
C GLY A 300 14.15 -21.58 -17.67
N TYR A 301 13.88 -20.27 -17.76
CA TYR A 301 14.09 -19.35 -16.65
C TYR A 301 13.15 -19.73 -15.53
N SER A 302 13.67 -20.32 -14.46
CA SER A 302 12.89 -20.39 -13.24
C SER A 302 13.09 -19.11 -12.46
N LEU A 303 12.18 -18.18 -12.70
CA LEU A 303 11.92 -17.07 -11.80
C LEU A 303 11.31 -17.65 -10.53
N VAL A 304 11.90 -17.32 -9.39
CA VAL A 304 11.31 -17.56 -8.07
C VAL A 304 10.95 -16.23 -7.45
N GLN A 305 9.80 -16.20 -6.78
CA GLN A 305 9.31 -15.06 -6.02
C GLN A 305 9.19 -15.48 -4.56
N ALA A 306 9.56 -14.58 -3.66
CA ALA A 306 9.29 -14.74 -2.23
C ALA A 306 8.80 -13.42 -1.65
N TYR A 307 7.92 -13.55 -0.68
CA TYR A 307 7.47 -12.47 0.19
C TYR A 307 7.99 -12.80 1.59
N LEU A 308 8.69 -11.88 2.22
CA LEU A 308 9.30 -12.06 3.53
C LEU A 308 8.58 -11.17 4.54
N LYS A 309 8.23 -11.73 5.70
CA LYS A 309 7.86 -10.96 6.89
C LYS A 309 9.08 -10.77 7.76
N ILE A 310 9.27 -9.56 8.26
CA ILE A 310 10.40 -9.13 9.06
C ILE A 310 9.85 -8.55 10.37
N ASP A 311 10.23 -9.11 11.51
CA ASP A 311 9.73 -8.69 12.83
C ASP A 311 10.89 -8.35 13.77
N TYR A 312 10.77 -7.25 14.51
CA TYR A 312 11.72 -6.86 15.53
C TYR A 312 11.57 -7.73 16.78
N LEU A 313 12.67 -8.33 17.23
CA LEU A 313 12.70 -9.19 18.42
C LEU A 313 13.20 -8.47 19.69
N GLY A 314 13.62 -7.21 19.56
CA GLY A 314 14.34 -6.47 20.60
C GLY A 314 15.87 -6.57 20.45
N ASN A 315 16.61 -5.70 21.15
CA ASN A 315 18.08 -5.66 21.17
C ASN A 315 18.72 -5.58 19.77
N ASP A 316 18.16 -4.77 18.88
CA ASP A 316 18.60 -4.67 17.47
C ASP A 316 18.55 -6.01 16.70
N VAL A 317 17.79 -7.03 17.15
CA VAL A 317 17.63 -8.31 16.43
C VAL A 317 16.34 -8.33 15.63
N TRP A 318 16.42 -8.74 14.37
CA TRP A 318 15.31 -8.84 13.43
C TRP A 318 15.17 -10.27 12.92
N TYR A 319 13.95 -10.81 12.95
CA TYR A 319 13.61 -12.12 12.42
C TYR A 319 12.97 -12.02 11.05
N VAL A 320 13.45 -12.81 10.09
CA VAL A 320 13.00 -12.80 8.70
C VAL A 320 12.52 -14.17 8.32
N LYS A 321 11.31 -14.27 7.75
CA LYS A 321 10.75 -15.54 7.26
C LYS A 321 9.97 -15.37 5.97
N SER A 322 10.08 -16.35 5.08
CA SER A 322 9.19 -16.49 3.93
C SER A 322 7.74 -16.68 4.36
N HIS A 323 6.83 -15.98 3.68
CA HIS A 323 5.40 -16.03 3.89
C HIS A 323 4.66 -16.06 2.54
N VAL A 324 3.39 -16.47 2.56
CA VAL A 324 2.52 -16.35 1.39
C VAL A 324 2.22 -14.88 1.16
N ASN A 325 2.48 -14.36 -0.04
CA ASN A 325 2.09 -13.00 -0.40
C ASN A 325 0.56 -12.89 -0.37
N PRO A 326 -0.03 -12.01 0.45
CA PRO A 326 -1.47 -11.90 0.60
C PRO A 326 -2.17 -11.33 -0.65
N MET A 327 -1.45 -10.57 -1.47
CA MET A 327 -1.97 -9.94 -2.69
C MET A 327 -1.88 -10.85 -3.92
N MET A 328 -0.86 -11.70 -3.96
CA MET A 328 -0.58 -12.60 -5.08
C MET A 328 -0.10 -13.96 -4.56
N PRO A 329 -1.00 -14.93 -4.28
CA PRO A 329 -0.57 -16.27 -3.92
C PRO A 329 0.13 -16.90 -5.13
N ALA A 330 1.47 -16.76 -5.19
CA ALA A 330 2.26 -17.32 -6.27
C ALA A 330 1.96 -18.82 -6.40
N PRO A 331 1.80 -19.34 -7.64
CA PRO A 331 1.54 -20.76 -7.84
C PRO A 331 2.64 -21.58 -7.14
N PRO A 332 2.28 -22.68 -6.47
CA PRO A 332 3.13 -23.37 -5.49
C PRO A 332 4.43 -23.97 -6.04
N ARG A 333 4.68 -23.90 -7.35
CA ARG A 333 5.69 -24.73 -8.01
C ARG A 333 7.13 -24.36 -7.65
N ARG A 334 7.44 -23.13 -7.20
CA ARG A 334 8.78 -22.77 -6.68
C ARG A 334 8.69 -21.63 -5.66
N ARG A 335 8.55 -21.97 -4.38
CA ARG A 335 8.70 -21.02 -3.27
C ARG A 335 10.13 -21.08 -2.75
N LEU A 336 10.73 -19.91 -2.49
CA LEU A 336 11.98 -19.81 -1.77
C LEU A 336 11.64 -19.72 -0.28
N ASP A 337 12.01 -20.72 0.49
CA ASP A 337 11.79 -20.77 1.93
C ASP A 337 13.03 -20.23 2.66
N LEU A 338 12.96 -19.00 3.13
CA LEU A 338 14.02 -18.32 3.84
C LEU A 338 13.61 -18.15 5.30
N GLU A 339 14.54 -18.42 6.22
CA GLU A 339 14.37 -18.14 7.65
C GLU A 339 15.72 -17.79 8.25
N PHE A 340 15.88 -16.57 8.77
CA PHE A 340 17.14 -16.10 9.33
C PHE A 340 16.96 -14.91 10.29
N LEU A 341 18.05 -14.52 10.94
CA LEU A 341 18.13 -13.35 11.81
C LEU A 341 19.07 -12.31 11.22
N VAL A 342 18.80 -11.03 11.48
CA VAL A 342 19.68 -9.90 11.18
C VAL A 342 19.97 -9.16 12.48
N CYS A 343 21.24 -8.89 12.77
CA CYS A 343 21.68 -8.21 13.99
C CYS A 343 22.79 -7.20 13.66
N PRO A 344 22.53 -5.89 13.70
CA PRO A 344 23.53 -4.84 13.51
C PRO A 344 24.63 -4.81 14.55
N ALA A 345 24.35 -5.29 15.76
CA ALA A 345 25.33 -5.31 16.85
C ALA A 345 26.43 -6.38 16.67
N GLY A 346 26.31 -7.26 15.66
CA GLY A 346 27.29 -8.29 15.33
C GLY A 346 26.73 -9.70 15.42
N ASP A 347 27.63 -10.68 15.60
CA ASP A 347 27.29 -12.09 15.59
C ASP A 347 26.42 -12.48 16.80
N ILE A 348 25.36 -13.25 16.53
CA ILE A 348 24.49 -13.84 17.57
C ILE A 348 25.13 -15.16 18.02
N ALA A 349 25.33 -15.34 19.33
CA ALA A 349 25.84 -16.59 19.87
C ALA A 349 24.93 -17.77 19.47
N GLY A 350 25.53 -18.92 19.14
CA GLY A 350 24.79 -20.08 18.61
C GLY A 350 23.66 -20.56 19.54
N SER A 351 23.83 -20.46 20.86
CA SER A 351 22.79 -20.78 21.85
C SER A 351 21.60 -19.81 21.78
N GLN A 352 21.86 -18.51 21.72
CA GLN A 352 20.82 -17.47 21.63
C GLN A 352 20.07 -17.52 20.29
N ARG A 353 20.75 -17.93 19.21
CA ARG A 353 20.17 -17.98 17.87
C ARG A 353 18.92 -18.85 17.80
N SER A 354 18.93 -20.01 18.46
CA SER A 354 17.79 -20.94 18.43
C SER A 354 16.58 -20.37 19.17
N GLU A 355 16.82 -19.78 20.35
CA GLU A 355 15.79 -19.10 21.15
C GLU A 355 15.16 -17.93 20.40
N LEU A 356 15.97 -17.11 19.73
CA LEU A 356 15.49 -15.97 18.94
C LEU A 356 14.68 -16.40 17.70
N ILE A 357 15.09 -17.49 17.04
CA ILE A 357 14.29 -18.07 15.93
C ILE A 357 12.93 -18.56 16.44
N GLU A 358 12.90 -19.25 17.59
CA GLU A 358 11.65 -19.71 18.19
C GLU A 358 10.74 -18.54 18.56
N LYS A 359 11.28 -17.52 19.22
CA LYS A 359 10.56 -16.26 19.50
C LYS A 359 10.00 -15.61 18.23
N GLY A 360 10.78 -15.54 17.16
CA GLY A 360 10.34 -15.00 15.88
C GLY A 360 9.22 -15.82 15.23
N ARG A 361 9.31 -17.15 15.31
CA ARG A 361 8.24 -18.05 14.85
C ARG A 361 6.95 -17.86 15.64
N ASP A 362 7.04 -17.61 16.94
CA ASP A 362 5.86 -17.37 17.78
C ASP A 362 5.19 -16.03 17.45
N ILE A 363 5.97 -14.98 17.21
CA ILE A 363 5.44 -13.66 16.78
C ILE A 363 4.75 -13.74 15.41
N GLN A 364 5.29 -14.52 14.47
CA GLN A 364 4.72 -14.63 13.13
C GLN A 364 3.65 -15.72 12.99
N GLN A 365 3.49 -16.58 13.99
CA GLN A 365 2.39 -17.51 14.01
C GLN A 365 1.09 -16.71 14.12
N PRO A 366 0.07 -17.00 13.30
CA PRO A 366 -1.24 -16.40 13.51
C PRO A 366 -1.66 -16.75 14.95
N ALA A 367 -1.91 -15.72 15.76
CA ALA A 367 -2.30 -15.90 17.15
C ALA A 367 -3.38 -16.98 17.20
N ARG A 368 -3.11 -18.05 17.97
CA ARG A 368 -4.11 -19.11 18.14
C ARG A 368 -5.36 -18.43 18.67
N VAL A 369 -6.46 -18.55 17.92
CA VAL A 369 -7.75 -17.99 18.30
C VAL A 369 -8.21 -18.74 19.55
N GLN A 370 -7.81 -18.22 20.71
CA GLN A 370 -8.39 -18.62 21.99
C GLN A 370 -9.87 -18.21 21.93
N PRO A 371 -10.80 -19.06 22.38
CA PRO A 371 -12.20 -18.68 22.53
C PRO A 371 -12.27 -17.40 23.35
N SER A 372 -12.81 -16.36 22.75
CA SER A 372 -12.91 -15.04 23.33
C SER A 372 -14.26 -14.88 24.00
N LYS A 373 -14.29 -14.31 25.22
CA LYS A 373 -15.56 -13.95 25.88
C LYS A 373 -16.29 -12.80 25.16
N TRP A 374 -15.64 -12.15 24.18
CA TRP A 374 -16.20 -11.08 23.35
C TRP A 374 -16.73 -11.61 22.01
N GLN A 375 -17.10 -12.90 21.98
CA GLN A 375 -17.61 -13.60 20.81
C GLN A 375 -19.06 -14.04 21.02
N ALA A 376 -19.84 -14.03 19.95
CA ALA A 376 -21.13 -14.68 19.88
C ALA A 376 -21.25 -15.58 18.65
N THR A 377 -22.07 -16.61 18.75
CA THR A 377 -22.48 -17.45 17.63
C THR A 377 -23.96 -17.24 17.39
N LEU A 378 -24.29 -16.79 16.18
CA LEU A 378 -25.66 -16.63 15.73
C LEU A 378 -26.31 -18.00 15.47
N PRO A 379 -27.65 -18.10 15.42
CA PRO A 379 -28.36 -19.37 15.19
C PRO A 379 -27.94 -20.14 13.92
N ASN A 380 -27.41 -19.45 12.91
CA ASN A 380 -26.89 -20.06 11.67
C ASN A 380 -25.43 -20.54 11.76
N GLY A 381 -24.79 -20.47 12.93
CA GLY A 381 -23.39 -20.83 13.13
C GLY A 381 -22.38 -19.74 12.74
N VAL A 382 -22.83 -18.57 12.28
CA VAL A 382 -21.93 -17.43 12.06
C VAL A 382 -21.41 -16.95 13.40
N MET A 383 -20.08 -16.85 13.50
CA MET A 383 -19.41 -16.35 14.67
C MET A 383 -18.97 -14.91 14.44
N VAL A 384 -19.16 -14.08 15.46
CA VAL A 384 -18.82 -12.66 15.45
C VAL A 384 -18.05 -12.36 16.72
N GLU A 385 -16.87 -11.78 16.60
CA GLU A 385 -16.00 -11.43 17.71
C GLU A 385 -15.66 -9.95 17.64
N LEU A 386 -15.97 -9.19 18.69
CA LEU A 386 -15.52 -7.80 18.81
C LEU A 386 -14.10 -7.79 19.36
N LEU A 387 -13.12 -7.45 18.52
CA LEU A 387 -11.69 -7.62 18.83
C LEU A 387 -11.16 -6.49 19.71
N GLY A 388 -11.51 -5.25 19.38
CA GLY A 388 -11.02 -4.11 20.12
C GLY A 388 -11.44 -2.75 19.56
N ILE A 389 -11.11 -1.74 20.34
CA ILE A 389 -11.39 -0.33 20.13
C ILE A 389 -10.08 0.45 20.26
N CYS A 390 -9.93 1.48 19.45
CA CYS A 390 -8.83 2.43 19.53
C CYS A 390 -9.34 3.82 19.15
N GLU A 391 -8.71 4.89 19.61
CA GLU A 391 -9.00 6.22 19.07
C GLU A 391 -8.55 6.33 17.61
N HIS A 392 -9.20 7.16 16.80
CA HIS A 392 -8.84 7.42 15.41
C HIS A 392 -8.19 8.81 15.25
N PRO A 393 -7.09 8.96 14.49
CA PRO A 393 -6.35 7.91 13.77
C PRO A 393 -5.72 6.89 14.73
N SER A 394 -5.74 5.62 14.34
CA SER A 394 -5.31 4.50 15.19
C SER A 394 -3.79 4.26 15.18
N ASP A 395 -3.07 4.93 14.28
CA ASP A 395 -1.63 4.73 14.10
C ASP A 395 -0.87 5.13 15.36
N GLY A 396 -0.03 4.22 15.86
CA GLY A 396 0.75 4.39 17.10
C GLY A 396 -0.08 4.47 18.40
N LYS A 397 -1.41 4.26 18.36
CA LYS A 397 -2.27 4.35 19.54
C LYS A 397 -2.57 2.99 20.16
N GLN A 398 -2.77 2.98 21.48
CA GLN A 398 -3.11 1.78 22.25
C GLN A 398 -4.52 1.28 21.91
N TRP A 399 -4.62 0.00 21.60
CA TRP A 399 -5.89 -0.70 21.46
C TRP A 399 -6.33 -1.29 22.80
N TRP A 400 -7.63 -1.38 23.02
CA TRP A 400 -8.20 -2.06 24.17
C TRP A 400 -9.37 -2.95 23.76
N ARG A 401 -9.68 -3.92 24.62
CA ARG A 401 -10.77 -4.86 24.47
C ARG A 401 -12.12 -4.20 24.76
N PRO A 402 -13.25 -4.83 24.41
CA PRO A 402 -14.57 -4.25 24.67
C PRO A 402 -14.88 -3.90 26.13
N ASP A 403 -14.21 -4.53 27.09
CA ASP A 403 -14.32 -4.26 28.53
C ASP A 403 -13.33 -3.18 29.03
N GLY A 404 -12.60 -2.50 28.14
CA GLY A 404 -11.60 -1.49 28.50
C GLY A 404 -10.21 -2.06 28.78
N SER A 405 -10.03 -3.37 28.99
CA SER A 405 -8.69 -3.93 29.25
C SER A 405 -7.75 -3.75 28.07
N LEU A 406 -6.47 -3.45 28.31
CA LEU A 406 -5.52 -3.20 27.22
C LEU A 406 -5.32 -4.46 26.36
N LEU A 407 -5.21 -4.24 25.05
CA LEU A 407 -4.91 -5.30 24.09
C LEU A 407 -3.41 -5.30 23.79
N GLU A 408 -2.76 -6.45 23.94
CA GLU A 408 -1.30 -6.58 23.72
C GLU A 408 -0.91 -6.36 22.26
N GLU A 409 -1.72 -6.84 21.31
CA GLU A 409 -1.50 -6.72 19.88
C GLU A 409 -2.70 -6.07 19.19
N ALA A 410 -2.47 -4.99 18.45
CA ALA A 410 -3.49 -4.32 17.67
C ALA A 410 -4.05 -5.23 16.56
N PRO A 411 -5.37 -5.24 16.26
CA PRO A 411 -5.92 -6.03 15.16
C PRO A 411 -5.37 -5.62 13.79
N PHE A 412 -4.97 -4.35 13.66
CA PHE A 412 -4.24 -3.76 12.54
C PHE A 412 -3.62 -2.43 12.98
N SER A 413 -2.67 -1.89 12.23
CA SER A 413 -1.93 -0.69 12.62
C SER A 413 -2.67 0.60 12.29
N LYS A 414 -3.14 0.76 11.06
CA LYS A 414 -3.87 1.97 10.65
C LYS A 414 -5.05 1.71 9.73
N SER A 415 -6.01 2.63 9.76
CA SER A 415 -7.06 2.74 8.75
C SER A 415 -6.78 3.91 7.82
N THR A 416 -7.01 3.73 6.52
CA THR A 416 -6.92 4.82 5.52
C THR A 416 -8.14 5.75 5.51
N CYS A 417 -9.08 5.60 6.44
CA CYS A 417 -10.25 6.46 6.53
C CYS A 417 -9.81 7.88 6.95
N GLY A 418 -10.19 8.90 6.18
CA GLY A 418 -9.87 10.30 6.48
C GLY A 418 -10.91 11.01 7.35
N LEU A 419 -11.70 10.27 8.14
CA LEU A 419 -12.79 10.84 8.92
C LEU A 419 -12.22 11.65 10.09
N SER A 420 -12.40 12.96 10.05
CA SER A 420 -11.89 13.89 11.06
C SER A 420 -13.07 14.57 11.78
N PRO A 421 -13.02 14.73 13.12
CA PRO A 421 -14.09 15.36 13.90
C PRO A 421 -14.20 16.89 13.73
N ARG A 422 -13.70 17.46 12.61
CA ARG A 422 -13.53 18.92 12.45
C ARG A 422 -14.82 19.68 12.82
N HIS A 423 -14.70 20.56 13.81
CA HIS A 423 -15.78 21.43 14.34
C HIS A 423 -16.91 20.73 15.10
N LEU A 424 -16.78 19.44 15.40
CA LEU A 424 -17.73 18.69 16.22
C LEU A 424 -17.14 18.43 17.61
N LYS A 425 -17.97 18.52 18.66
CA LYS A 425 -17.61 18.08 20.02
C LYS A 425 -17.64 16.54 20.10
N ALA A 426 -16.79 15.91 19.31
CA ALA A 426 -16.81 14.47 19.07
C ALA A 426 -15.38 13.91 18.99
N LYS A 427 -15.26 12.65 19.37
CA LYS A 427 -14.06 11.83 19.20
C LYS A 427 -14.31 10.77 18.13
N ALA A 428 -13.28 10.47 17.34
CA ALA A 428 -13.32 9.40 16.37
C ALA A 428 -12.74 8.13 17.01
N TYR A 429 -13.43 7.00 16.87
CA TYR A 429 -12.99 5.70 17.35
C TYR A 429 -12.95 4.70 16.20
N CYS A 430 -11.92 3.87 16.19
CA CYS A 430 -11.81 2.70 15.34
C CYS A 430 -12.30 1.46 16.08
N ILE A 431 -13.24 0.73 15.50
CA ILE A 431 -13.83 -0.48 16.07
C ILE A 431 -13.53 -1.63 15.12
N ALA A 432 -12.86 -2.67 15.61
CA ALA A 432 -12.45 -3.85 14.84
C ALA A 432 -13.19 -5.11 15.28
N TRP A 433 -13.62 -5.93 14.32
CA TRP A 433 -14.30 -7.20 14.58
C TRP A 433 -13.83 -8.30 13.64
N ARG A 434 -14.08 -9.54 14.05
CA ARG A 434 -13.91 -10.74 13.21
C ARG A 434 -15.25 -11.42 12.98
N SER A 435 -15.46 -11.94 11.78
CA SER A 435 -16.63 -12.73 11.38
C SER A 435 -16.20 -14.00 10.66
N SER A 436 -16.90 -15.12 10.89
CA SER A 436 -16.73 -16.34 10.08
C SER A 436 -17.48 -16.29 8.74
N SER A 437 -18.38 -15.31 8.56
CA SER A 437 -19.13 -15.09 7.32
C SER A 437 -18.58 -13.91 6.53
N VAL A 438 -18.61 -14.06 5.20
CA VAL A 438 -18.32 -12.98 4.23
C VAL A 438 -19.55 -12.13 3.91
N ASP A 439 -20.75 -12.59 4.30
CA ASP A 439 -22.04 -11.93 4.06
C ASP A 439 -22.39 -10.92 5.17
N TYR A 440 -21.36 -10.21 5.66
CA TYR A 440 -21.54 -9.14 6.63
C TYR A 440 -22.20 -7.93 5.94
N GLN A 441 -23.28 -7.40 6.54
CA GLN A 441 -24.07 -6.40 5.85
C GLN A 441 -24.17 -5.04 6.54
N SER A 442 -24.19 -5.01 7.87
CA SER A 442 -24.38 -3.75 8.59
C SER A 442 -23.68 -3.75 9.95
N SER A 443 -23.03 -2.63 10.27
CA SER A 443 -22.77 -2.25 11.66
C SER A 443 -23.53 -0.99 11.98
N SER A 444 -23.95 -0.89 13.23
CA SER A 444 -24.35 0.38 13.80
C SER A 444 -23.72 0.58 15.17
N THR A 445 -23.49 1.83 15.53
CA THR A 445 -22.94 2.19 16.85
C THR A 445 -23.85 3.22 17.47
N ALA A 446 -24.36 2.93 18.67
CA ALA A 446 -25.30 3.79 19.37
C ALA A 446 -24.64 5.14 19.68
N GLY A 447 -25.36 6.23 19.41
CA GLY A 447 -24.85 7.60 19.62
C GLY A 447 -23.88 8.10 18.55
N SER A 448 -23.54 7.28 17.53
CA SER A 448 -22.68 7.73 16.43
C SER A 448 -23.34 8.84 15.62
N ILE A 449 -22.62 9.95 15.43
CA ILE A 449 -23.03 11.09 14.62
C ILE A 449 -22.40 11.08 13.21
N GLY A 450 -21.57 10.08 12.93
CA GLY A 450 -20.94 9.90 11.63
C GLY A 450 -20.09 8.63 11.62
N SER A 451 -20.09 7.95 10.49
CA SER A 451 -19.33 6.72 10.31
C SER A 451 -18.51 6.75 9.02
N GLY A 452 -17.35 6.12 9.05
CA GLY A 452 -16.50 5.95 7.89
C GLY A 452 -15.91 4.55 7.84
N SER A 453 -15.43 4.18 6.67
CA SER A 453 -14.58 3.00 6.49
C SER A 453 -13.39 3.39 5.61
N GLY A 454 -12.39 2.52 5.59
CA GLY A 454 -11.21 2.65 4.76
C GLY A 454 -10.61 1.28 4.52
N MET A 455 -9.39 1.23 4.01
CA MET A 455 -8.60 -0.01 4.03
C MET A 455 -7.93 -0.15 5.40
N MET A 456 -7.80 -1.38 5.88
CA MET A 456 -6.93 -1.70 7.02
C MET A 456 -5.52 -1.95 6.52
N VAL A 457 -4.54 -1.51 7.29
CA VAL A 457 -3.12 -1.71 7.03
C VAL A 457 -2.51 -2.42 8.23
N ASP A 458 -1.86 -3.56 8.01
CA ASP A 458 -1.18 -4.31 9.07
C ASP A 458 0.12 -3.63 9.53
N LYS A 459 0.77 -4.23 10.54
CA LYS A 459 2.06 -3.76 11.06
C LYS A 459 3.20 -3.82 10.06
N TYR A 460 3.03 -4.47 8.92
CA TYR A 460 4.02 -4.52 7.85
C TYR A 460 3.76 -3.45 6.78
N GLY A 461 2.73 -2.61 6.93
CA GLY A 461 2.34 -1.62 5.92
C GLY A 461 1.51 -2.20 4.78
N SER A 462 1.17 -3.49 4.84
CA SER A 462 0.40 -4.17 3.80
C SER A 462 -1.10 -4.01 4.03
N TYR A 463 -1.86 -3.84 2.94
CA TYR A 463 -3.32 -3.82 3.01
C TYR A 463 -3.87 -5.19 3.43
N ILE A 464 -4.70 -5.20 4.47
CA ILE A 464 -5.39 -6.42 4.90
C ILE A 464 -6.63 -6.62 4.03
N ARG A 465 -6.56 -7.60 3.13
CA ARG A 465 -7.71 -8.09 2.36
C ARG A 465 -8.26 -9.34 3.03
N SER A 466 -8.89 -9.15 4.18
CA SER A 466 -9.56 -10.23 4.88
C SER A 466 -11.06 -10.10 4.70
N SER A 467 -11.71 -11.21 4.35
CA SER A 467 -13.17 -11.30 4.39
C SER A 467 -13.69 -11.56 5.81
N SER A 468 -12.80 -11.94 6.74
CA SER A 468 -13.15 -12.25 8.12
C SER A 468 -12.80 -11.13 9.10
N LEU A 469 -11.88 -10.21 8.78
CA LEU A 469 -11.56 -9.06 9.62
C LEU A 469 -12.23 -7.83 9.03
N GLY A 470 -12.99 -7.09 9.83
CA GLY A 470 -13.62 -5.84 9.45
C GLY A 470 -13.36 -4.74 10.46
N HIS A 471 -13.53 -3.50 10.03
CA HIS A 471 -13.48 -2.34 10.92
C HIS A 471 -14.40 -1.21 10.46
N THR A 472 -14.67 -0.29 11.38
CA THR A 472 -15.38 0.96 11.11
C THR A 472 -14.80 2.08 11.95
N ILE A 473 -14.88 3.31 11.44
CA ILE A 473 -14.58 4.53 12.20
C ILE A 473 -15.90 5.17 12.59
N GLN A 474 -16.07 5.51 13.87
CA GLN A 474 -17.28 6.10 14.43
C GLN A 474 -16.96 7.43 15.11
N LEU A 475 -17.71 8.47 14.78
CA LEU A 475 -17.69 9.76 15.48
C LEU A 475 -18.71 9.71 16.61
N LEU A 476 -18.22 9.75 17.85
CA LEU A 476 -19.03 9.68 19.07
C LEU A 476 -18.88 10.97 19.88
N PRO A 477 -19.91 11.41 20.64
CA PRO A 477 -19.80 12.56 21.54
C PRO A 477 -18.59 12.43 22.49
N GLU A 478 -17.91 13.53 22.75
CA GLU A 478 -16.64 13.54 23.50
C GLU A 478 -16.77 13.05 24.96
N ASP A 479 -17.96 13.23 25.55
CA ASP A 479 -18.33 12.85 26.91
C ASP A 479 -18.84 11.40 27.03
N MET A 480 -18.93 10.67 25.91
CA MET A 480 -19.39 9.30 25.89
C MET A 480 -18.29 8.35 26.40
N GLU A 481 -18.55 7.65 27.50
CA GLU A 481 -17.62 6.66 28.07
C GLU A 481 -17.88 5.23 27.60
N THR A 482 -19.08 4.95 27.09
CA THR A 482 -19.47 3.63 26.61
C THR A 482 -20.50 3.71 25.50
N THR A 483 -20.55 2.70 24.63
CA THR A 483 -21.53 2.59 23.54
C THR A 483 -22.04 1.16 23.36
N SER A 484 -23.02 0.98 22.49
CA SER A 484 -23.42 -0.33 21.99
C SER A 484 -23.03 -0.45 20.51
N VAL A 485 -22.47 -1.59 20.14
CA VAL A 485 -22.12 -1.91 18.76
C VAL A 485 -22.96 -3.09 18.29
N GLU A 486 -23.63 -2.93 17.17
CA GLU A 486 -24.54 -3.93 16.62
C GLU A 486 -24.04 -4.37 15.25
N PHE A 487 -24.11 -5.67 14.97
CA PHE A 487 -23.75 -6.24 13.68
C PHE A 487 -24.89 -7.10 13.14
N GLY A 488 -25.34 -6.79 11.92
CA GLY A 488 -26.38 -7.51 11.20
C GLY A 488 -25.81 -8.45 10.15
N PHE A 489 -26.21 -9.72 10.23
CA PHE A 489 -25.81 -10.78 9.31
C PHE A 489 -27.01 -11.37 8.61
N ALA A 490 -26.92 -11.47 7.29
CA ALA A 490 -28.05 -11.94 6.51
C ALA A 490 -28.22 -13.44 6.68
N ILE A 491 -29.39 -13.85 7.15
CA ILE A 491 -29.73 -15.24 7.43
C ILE A 491 -30.88 -15.67 6.53
N GLY A 492 -30.79 -16.90 6.03
CA GLY A 492 -31.87 -17.55 5.29
C GLY A 492 -31.85 -17.30 3.79
N ASP A 493 -32.82 -17.91 3.13
CA ASP A 493 -32.98 -17.84 1.69
C ASP A 493 -33.49 -16.47 1.24
N TRP A 494 -33.11 -16.08 0.03
CA TRP A 494 -33.67 -14.91 -0.61
C TRP A 494 -35.14 -15.12 -0.93
N GLN A 495 -35.95 -14.13 -0.56
CA GLN A 495 -37.34 -14.00 -0.98
C GLN A 495 -37.45 -12.97 -2.10
N THR A 496 -38.22 -13.29 -3.14
CA THR A 496 -38.36 -12.44 -4.33
C THR A 496 -39.80 -11.95 -4.48
N PRO A 497 -40.19 -10.88 -3.76
CA PRO A 497 -41.58 -10.42 -3.74
C PRO A 497 -42.01 -9.65 -5.00
N LEU A 498 -41.07 -9.20 -5.83
CA LEU A 498 -41.37 -8.43 -7.04
C LEU A 498 -40.45 -8.85 -8.19
N ILE A 499 -41.05 -9.18 -9.33
CA ILE A 499 -40.40 -9.49 -10.60
C ILE A 499 -41.11 -8.68 -11.69
N VAL A 500 -40.32 -8.09 -12.59
CA VAL A 500 -40.77 -7.24 -13.70
C VAL A 500 -40.09 -7.67 -14.98
N ASN A 501 -40.89 -7.90 -16.03
CA ASN A 501 -40.41 -8.35 -17.33
C ASN A 501 -40.72 -7.32 -18.43
N GLU A 502 -41.97 -6.85 -18.51
CA GLU A 502 -42.45 -5.99 -19.61
C GLU A 502 -42.88 -4.59 -19.14
N ASP A 503 -43.64 -4.51 -18.05
CA ASP A 503 -44.16 -3.25 -17.51
C ASP A 503 -43.52 -2.92 -16.16
N PRO A 504 -43.25 -1.63 -15.84
CA PRO A 504 -42.76 -1.24 -14.53
C PRO A 504 -43.64 -1.77 -13.40
N GLY A 505 -43.01 -2.33 -12.38
CA GLY A 505 -43.66 -2.88 -11.20
C GLY A 505 -43.35 -2.05 -9.97
N GLU A 506 -44.34 -1.91 -9.09
CA GLU A 506 -44.22 -1.17 -7.85
C GLU A 506 -44.67 -2.02 -6.66
N MET A 507 -43.96 -1.92 -5.55
CA MET A 507 -44.39 -2.51 -4.28
C MET A 507 -44.07 -1.59 -3.09
N ASN A 508 -44.87 -1.74 -2.03
CA ASN A 508 -44.55 -1.18 -0.72
C ASN A 508 -43.92 -2.28 0.14
N PHE A 509 -42.59 -2.29 0.23
CA PHE A 509 -41.85 -3.23 1.05
C PHE A 509 -42.09 -2.95 2.54
N LEU A 510 -42.73 -3.93 3.21
CA LEU A 510 -43.13 -3.88 4.62
C LEU A 510 -43.96 -2.65 5.01
N GLY A 511 -44.72 -2.10 4.06
CA GLY A 511 -45.55 -0.91 4.26
C GLY A 511 -44.76 0.37 4.56
N LYS A 512 -43.44 0.36 4.39
CA LYS A 512 -42.55 1.48 4.77
C LYS A 512 -41.69 2.00 3.64
N GLN A 513 -41.31 1.14 2.69
CA GLN A 513 -40.36 1.50 1.65
C GLN A 513 -40.99 1.25 0.28
N ARG A 514 -41.19 2.31 -0.50
CA ARG A 514 -41.65 2.20 -1.88
C ARG A 514 -40.49 1.74 -2.77
N ILE A 515 -40.70 0.66 -3.52
CA ILE A 515 -39.76 0.09 -4.50
C ILE A 515 -40.42 0.08 -5.87
N ILE A 516 -39.73 0.59 -6.89
CA ILE A 516 -40.17 0.57 -8.29
C ILE A 516 -39.08 -0.09 -9.13
N LEU A 517 -39.43 -1.11 -9.90
CA LEU A 517 -38.55 -1.75 -10.86
C LEU A 517 -39.03 -1.44 -12.27
N TYR A 518 -38.09 -1.13 -13.15
CA TYR A 518 -38.35 -0.97 -14.57
C TYR A 518 -37.84 -2.20 -15.34
N PRO A 519 -38.50 -2.59 -16.43
CA PRO A 519 -37.98 -3.61 -17.33
C PRO A 519 -36.60 -3.20 -17.88
N PRO A 520 -35.78 -4.14 -18.34
CA PRO A 520 -34.50 -3.81 -18.98
C PRO A 520 -34.75 -3.04 -20.29
N GLU A 521 -34.05 -1.93 -20.47
CA GLU A 521 -34.15 -1.07 -21.65
C GLU A 521 -32.84 -1.10 -22.45
N ILE A 522 -32.91 -0.87 -23.76
CA ILE A 522 -31.72 -0.73 -24.60
C ILE A 522 -31.48 0.75 -24.87
N GLU A 523 -30.40 1.31 -24.32
CA GLU A 523 -29.96 2.68 -24.59
C GLU A 523 -28.59 2.64 -25.25
N ASN A 524 -28.46 3.23 -26.45
CA ASN A 524 -27.19 3.30 -27.17
C ASN A 524 -26.48 1.93 -27.35
N GLY A 525 -27.27 0.86 -27.49
CA GLY A 525 -26.75 -0.51 -27.63
C GLY A 525 -26.31 -1.19 -26.33
N GLN A 526 -26.49 -0.56 -25.18
CA GLN A 526 -26.25 -1.12 -23.85
C GLN A 526 -27.57 -1.46 -23.16
N ILE A 527 -27.57 -2.49 -22.32
CA ILE A 527 -28.74 -2.81 -21.50
C ILE A 527 -28.69 -1.97 -20.23
N ILE A 528 -29.76 -1.24 -19.98
CA ILE A 528 -29.95 -0.38 -18.82
C ILE A 528 -31.05 -0.97 -17.94
N VAL A 529 -30.77 -1.12 -16.65
CA VAL A 529 -31.77 -1.47 -15.65
C VAL A 529 -31.92 -0.31 -14.67
N ARG A 530 -33.15 0.16 -14.49
CA ARG A 530 -33.49 1.22 -13.52
C ARG A 530 -34.29 0.65 -12.37
N CYS A 531 -33.94 1.06 -11.17
CA CYS A 531 -34.68 0.76 -9.94
C CYS A 531 -34.83 2.06 -9.15
N LYS A 532 -35.98 2.27 -8.50
CA LYS A 532 -36.17 3.37 -7.55
C LYS A 532 -36.53 2.82 -6.18
N GLU A 533 -35.98 3.42 -5.14
CA GLU A 533 -36.32 3.10 -3.76
C GLU A 533 -36.42 4.36 -2.91
N GLU A 534 -37.29 4.35 -1.91
CA GLU A 534 -37.34 5.43 -0.92
C GLU A 534 -36.12 5.36 0.02
N SER A 535 -35.29 6.41 0.04
CA SER A 535 -34.01 6.39 0.77
C SER A 535 -34.18 6.53 2.29
N LYS A 536 -35.20 7.26 2.74
CA LYS A 536 -35.40 7.64 4.16
C LYS A 536 -35.97 6.52 5.04
N ASN A 537 -36.56 5.48 4.44
CA ASN A 537 -37.32 4.45 5.15
C ASN A 537 -36.71 3.05 5.05
N ARG A 538 -35.41 2.94 4.78
CA ARG A 538 -34.74 1.63 4.73
C ARG A 538 -34.86 0.92 6.08
N THR A 539 -35.50 -0.25 6.05
CA THR A 539 -35.55 -1.13 7.22
C THR A 539 -34.18 -1.75 7.45
N ARG A 540 -33.64 -1.59 8.65
CA ARG A 540 -32.36 -2.23 9.01
C ARG A 540 -32.49 -3.74 9.11
N LYS A 541 -33.69 -4.28 9.30
CA LYS A 541 -33.93 -5.70 9.59
C LYS A 541 -33.72 -6.66 8.40
N TYR A 542 -33.43 -6.15 7.20
CA TYR A 542 -33.37 -6.99 6.00
C TYR A 542 -32.19 -6.60 5.11
N GLN A 543 -31.56 -7.62 4.53
CA GLN A 543 -30.77 -7.45 3.34
C GLN A 543 -31.68 -7.31 2.14
N THR A 544 -31.44 -6.29 1.31
CA THR A 544 -32.14 -6.10 0.04
C THR A 544 -31.15 -6.12 -1.11
N ASP A 545 -31.57 -6.64 -2.25
CA ASP A 545 -30.77 -6.69 -3.48
C ASP A 545 -31.69 -6.52 -4.69
N PHE A 546 -31.18 -5.82 -5.71
CA PHE A 546 -31.79 -5.76 -7.03
C PHE A 546 -31.05 -6.75 -7.91
N ALA A 547 -31.75 -7.58 -8.67
CA ALA A 547 -31.15 -8.63 -9.46
C ALA A 547 -31.84 -8.79 -10.80
N ILE A 548 -31.15 -9.41 -11.76
CA ILE A 548 -31.72 -9.86 -13.03
C ILE A 548 -31.92 -11.37 -13.01
N LEU A 549 -32.97 -11.82 -13.69
CA LEU A 549 -33.24 -13.21 -13.98
C LEU A 549 -32.67 -13.52 -15.36
N LEU A 550 -31.77 -14.49 -15.46
CA LEU A 550 -31.18 -14.92 -16.72
C LEU A 550 -31.80 -16.23 -17.20
N THR A 551 -32.07 -16.30 -18.50
CA THR A 551 -32.50 -17.54 -19.17
C THR A 551 -31.29 -18.44 -19.42
N GLU A 552 -31.10 -19.49 -18.62
CA GLU A 552 -30.03 -20.48 -18.80
C GLU A 552 -30.64 -21.88 -19.00
N GLY A 553 -31.02 -22.18 -20.25
CA GLY A 553 -31.70 -23.43 -20.60
C GLY A 553 -33.13 -23.49 -20.05
N GLN A 554 -33.41 -24.47 -19.18
CA GLN A 554 -34.72 -24.62 -18.51
C GLN A 554 -34.75 -24.00 -17.10
N THR A 555 -33.65 -23.39 -16.65
CA THR A 555 -33.54 -22.83 -15.29
C THR A 555 -33.25 -21.34 -15.34
N SER A 556 -33.98 -20.56 -14.54
CA SER A 556 -33.67 -19.15 -14.33
C SER A 556 -32.54 -19.00 -13.33
N LYS A 557 -31.52 -18.21 -13.68
CA LYS A 557 -30.41 -17.88 -12.78
C LYS A 557 -30.52 -16.45 -12.30
N VAL A 558 -30.51 -16.26 -10.98
CA VAL A 558 -30.57 -14.92 -10.38
C VAL A 558 -29.18 -14.34 -10.25
N VAL A 559 -29.00 -13.11 -10.74
CA VAL A 559 -27.73 -12.39 -10.74
C VAL A 559 -27.91 -11.02 -10.11
N SER A 560 -27.20 -10.74 -9.01
CA SER A 560 -27.24 -9.41 -8.37
C SER A 560 -26.76 -8.33 -9.34
N LEU A 561 -27.49 -7.22 -9.38
CA LEU A 561 -27.14 -6.03 -10.16
C LEU A 561 -25.98 -5.26 -9.54
N GLY A 562 -25.66 -5.45 -8.25
CA GLY A 562 -24.53 -4.82 -7.58
C GLY A 562 -23.15 -5.23 -8.14
N ARG A 563 -23.09 -6.21 -9.06
CA ARG A 563 -21.87 -6.56 -9.80
C ARG A 563 -21.58 -5.62 -10.98
N TYR A 564 -22.54 -4.78 -11.37
CA TYR A 564 -22.45 -3.85 -12.47
C TYR A 564 -22.15 -2.43 -11.98
N GLY A 565 -21.67 -1.57 -12.89
CA GLY A 565 -21.52 -0.15 -12.59
C GLY A 565 -22.88 0.47 -12.26
N GLU A 566 -22.93 1.20 -11.13
CA GLU A 566 -24.13 1.81 -10.59
C GLU A 566 -24.00 3.33 -10.58
N ASP A 567 -24.93 3.99 -11.27
CA ASP A 567 -25.13 5.45 -11.19
C ASP A 567 -26.34 5.74 -10.30
N PHE A 568 -26.25 6.81 -9.51
CA PHE A 568 -27.32 7.21 -8.59
C PHE A 568 -27.84 8.60 -8.95
N THR A 569 -29.16 8.77 -8.92
CA THR A 569 -29.80 10.09 -9.00
C THR A 569 -30.80 10.22 -7.85
N ASP A 570 -30.65 11.26 -7.03
CA ASP A 570 -31.58 11.57 -5.94
C ASP A 570 -32.69 12.48 -6.48
N ASP A 571 -33.89 11.93 -6.64
CA ASP A 571 -35.07 12.71 -7.00
C ASP A 571 -35.64 13.37 -5.74
N ARG A 572 -35.10 14.54 -5.41
CA ARG A 572 -35.52 15.32 -4.25
C ARG A 572 -37.02 15.66 -4.22
N ALA A 573 -37.68 15.69 -5.38
CA ALA A 573 -39.11 16.01 -5.44
C ALA A 573 -39.96 14.83 -4.95
N THR A 574 -39.55 13.60 -5.26
CA THR A 574 -40.27 12.38 -4.86
C THR A 574 -39.68 11.71 -3.61
N GLY A 575 -38.45 12.07 -3.22
CA GLY A 575 -37.70 11.40 -2.15
C GLY A 575 -37.19 10.01 -2.54
N LEU A 576 -37.27 9.66 -3.83
CA LEU A 576 -36.81 8.38 -4.36
C LEU A 576 -35.36 8.49 -4.82
N LEU A 577 -34.57 7.49 -4.46
CA LEU A 577 -33.25 7.25 -5.00
C LEU A 577 -33.40 6.36 -6.24
N GLU A 578 -33.05 6.88 -7.42
CA GLU A 578 -32.93 6.10 -8.64
C GLU A 578 -31.52 5.51 -8.75
N ARG A 579 -31.46 4.20 -8.99
CA ARG A 579 -30.26 3.42 -9.29
C ARG A 579 -30.33 2.99 -10.76
N LYS A 580 -29.32 3.35 -11.53
CA LYS A 580 -29.16 2.96 -12.93
C LYS A 580 -27.96 2.01 -13.05
N PHE A 581 -28.22 0.80 -13.57
CA PHE A 581 -27.21 -0.21 -13.81
C PHE A 581 -26.96 -0.37 -15.30
N THR A 582 -25.70 -0.39 -15.71
CA THR A 582 -25.31 -0.62 -17.11
C THR A 582 -24.71 -2.02 -17.27
N ILE A 583 -25.38 -2.86 -18.06
CA ILE A 583 -25.02 -4.26 -18.30
C ILE A 583 -24.39 -4.38 -19.70
N ASN A 584 -23.11 -4.75 -19.75
CA ASN A 584 -22.32 -4.77 -20.99
C ASN A 584 -21.87 -6.18 -21.42
N ASP A 585 -22.12 -7.21 -20.61
CA ASP A 585 -21.66 -8.58 -20.81
C ASP A 585 -22.78 -9.56 -21.19
N LEU A 586 -24.00 -9.06 -21.38
CA LEU A 586 -25.19 -9.83 -21.71
C LEU A 586 -25.89 -9.23 -22.93
N SER A 587 -26.56 -10.09 -23.70
CA SER A 587 -27.48 -9.70 -24.77
C SER A 587 -28.91 -9.58 -24.24
N PRO A 588 -29.77 -8.72 -24.82
CA PRO A 588 -31.12 -8.47 -24.32
C PRO A 588 -31.96 -9.73 -24.15
N GLY A 589 -31.85 -10.69 -25.08
CA GLY A 589 -32.60 -11.95 -25.02
C GLY A 589 -32.16 -12.92 -23.92
N GLN A 590 -31.09 -12.63 -23.17
CA GLN A 590 -30.64 -13.43 -22.04
C GLN A 590 -31.29 -13.01 -20.71
N ILE A 591 -31.95 -11.84 -20.66
CA ILE A 591 -32.57 -11.32 -19.44
C ILE A 591 -34.08 -11.59 -19.52
N GLU A 592 -34.55 -12.45 -18.63
CA GLU A 592 -35.97 -12.79 -18.47
C GLU A 592 -36.74 -11.67 -17.74
N GLY A 593 -36.08 -11.02 -16.78
CA GLY A 593 -36.68 -9.96 -15.98
C GLY A 593 -35.73 -9.34 -14.97
N VAL A 594 -36.23 -8.32 -14.28
CA VAL A 594 -35.60 -7.63 -13.16
C VAL A 594 -36.40 -7.95 -11.90
N CYS A 595 -35.73 -8.20 -10.79
CA CYS A 595 -36.39 -8.54 -9.54
C CYS A 595 -35.79 -7.80 -8.34
N PHE A 596 -36.63 -7.57 -7.35
CA PHE A 596 -36.23 -7.14 -6.02
C PHE A 596 -36.31 -8.36 -5.12
N ARG A 597 -35.26 -8.58 -4.35
CA ARG A 597 -35.20 -9.68 -3.39
C ARG A 597 -34.69 -9.20 -2.04
N TYR A 598 -35.11 -9.89 -1.00
CA TYR A 598 -34.71 -9.59 0.36
C TYR A 598 -34.52 -10.87 1.19
N ARG A 599 -33.74 -10.78 2.27
CA ARG A 599 -33.64 -11.83 3.29
C ARG A 599 -33.42 -11.19 4.66
N PRO A 600 -33.93 -11.77 5.75
CA PRO A 600 -33.89 -11.11 7.04
C PRO A 600 -32.48 -11.12 7.64
N LEU A 601 -32.18 -10.11 8.46
CA LEU A 601 -30.95 -10.02 9.23
C LEU A 601 -31.17 -10.59 10.63
N THR A 602 -30.14 -11.23 11.18
CA THR A 602 -30.06 -11.48 12.62
C THR A 602 -28.93 -10.66 13.18
N PHE A 603 -29.18 -10.08 14.35
CA PHE A 603 -28.27 -9.14 14.98
C PHE A 603 -27.61 -9.74 16.20
N VAL A 604 -26.34 -9.41 16.35
CA VAL A 604 -25.64 -9.48 17.62
C VAL A 604 -25.37 -8.05 18.07
N LYS A 605 -25.72 -7.77 19.33
CA LYS A 605 -25.49 -6.49 19.97
C LYS A 605 -24.51 -6.65 21.12
N PHE A 606 -23.42 -5.91 21.04
CA PHE A 606 -22.41 -5.77 22.07
C PHE A 606 -22.75 -4.53 22.89
N ASN A 607 -23.26 -4.72 24.09
CA ASN A 607 -23.68 -3.65 24.99
C ASN A 607 -22.52 -3.24 25.90
N ASN A 608 -22.55 -1.98 26.33
CA ASN A 608 -21.58 -1.38 27.25
C ASN A 608 -20.11 -1.55 26.82
N VAL A 609 -19.83 -1.38 25.52
CA VAL A 609 -18.47 -1.36 24.97
C VAL A 609 -17.75 -0.13 25.51
N SER A 610 -16.62 -0.31 26.19
CA SER A 610 -15.87 0.79 26.80
C SER A 610 -15.16 1.64 25.75
N LEU A 611 -15.30 2.97 25.85
CA LEU A 611 -14.57 3.96 25.05
C LEU A 611 -13.39 4.57 25.82
N VAL A 612 -13.14 4.08 27.05
CA VAL A 612 -12.09 4.56 27.94
C VAL A 612 -11.16 3.39 28.29
N PRO A 613 -9.88 3.43 27.87
CA PRO A 613 -8.94 2.35 28.20
C PRO A 613 -8.77 2.21 29.72
N GLY A 614 -8.77 0.96 30.20
CA GLY A 614 -8.66 0.58 31.60
C GLY A 614 -9.95 0.62 32.41
N LYS A 615 -11.09 1.04 31.84
CA LYS A 615 -12.37 1.16 32.56
C LYS A 615 -13.37 0.09 32.10
N ASP A 616 -13.72 -0.82 33.02
CA ASP A 616 -14.80 -1.79 32.80
C ASP A 616 -16.17 -1.12 32.97
N MET A 617 -17.01 -1.28 31.95
CA MET A 617 -18.35 -0.67 31.86
C MET A 617 -19.47 -1.73 31.98
N GLY A 618 -19.14 -2.97 32.33
CA GLY A 618 -20.12 -4.06 32.43
C GLY A 618 -20.54 -4.58 31.05
N PHE A 619 -19.56 -4.90 30.22
CA PHE A 619 -19.75 -5.44 28.87
C PHE A 619 -20.69 -6.66 28.88
N SER A 620 -21.62 -6.70 27.93
CA SER A 620 -22.51 -7.84 27.73
C SER A 620 -22.85 -8.04 26.25
N ILE A 621 -23.33 -9.24 25.91
CA ILE A 621 -23.72 -9.58 24.54
C ILE A 621 -25.18 -10.01 24.55
N GLU A 622 -25.94 -9.48 23.61
CA GLU A 622 -27.35 -9.78 23.39
C GLU A 622 -27.54 -10.27 21.95
N LEU A 623 -28.26 -11.37 21.81
CA LEU A 623 -28.70 -11.88 20.50
C LEU A 623 -30.14 -11.41 20.31
N GLU A 624 -30.38 -10.63 19.25
CA GLU A 624 -31.76 -10.26 18.88
C GLU A 624 -32.32 -11.39 18.02
N GLU A 625 -33.17 -12.22 18.63
CA GLU A 625 -34.00 -13.17 17.89
C GLU A 625 -35.08 -12.40 17.12
N GLN A 626 -35.40 -12.87 15.90
CA GLN A 626 -36.27 -12.17 14.93
C GLN A 626 -37.73 -12.04 15.37
#